data_AF-X0UEI6-F1
#
_entry.id   AF-X0UEI6-F1
#
_cell.length_a   1.000
_cell.length_b   1.000
_cell.length_c   1.000
_cell.angle_alpha   90.00
_cell.angle_beta   90.00
_cell.angle_gamma   90.00
#
_symmetry.space_group_name_H-M   'P 1'
#
loop_
_entity.id
_entity.type
_entity.pdbx_description
1 polymer ?
#
loop_
_entity_poly.entity_id
_entity_poly.type
_entity_poly.pdbx_seq_one_letter_code
_entity_poly.pdbx_strand_id
1 'polypeptide(L)'
;VVTLTAQGGSMDVSLVDHVRITYWRTYTADDDVLQFKATGGEWLSIGGFSTPGIQVVDITDSVRMLNVRGKVKPDGSGYAITIKVPSGGERTLLAFTEEKVKQPAAIAANLASSWHELSQGADVVIIGHSDLLESVRPLKELREQQGMSVVLVDVEDLYDEFNFGAKSPWALKDFLAQAFQYWNPQPRYLILVGDTSYDPRNYLGYGEFDLLPTKLVDTEKLKTASDDWFVDFDDDELPEMAVGRLPAANAEEATAVVAKIINYEGYASLMNEVLLVS
;
A
#
# COMPACT_ATOMS: atom_id res chain seq x y z
N VAL A 1 9.65 22.82 22.98
CA VAL A 1 9.86 22.46 21.56
C VAL A 1 10.89 21.34 21.53
N VAL A 2 10.58 20.21 20.89
CA VAL A 2 11.57 19.17 20.60
C VAL A 2 12.05 19.42 19.18
N THR A 3 13.36 19.44 18.98
CA THR A 3 13.98 19.65 17.67
C THR A 3 14.85 18.44 17.37
N LEU A 4 14.72 17.89 16.16
CA LEU A 4 15.50 16.75 15.69
C LEU A 4 16.40 17.23 14.55
N THR A 5 17.66 16.82 14.57
CA THR A 5 18.67 17.27 13.61
C THR A 5 19.39 16.04 13.06
N ALA A 6 19.29 15.83 11.75
CA ALA A 6 20.01 14.77 11.06
C ALA A 6 21.53 15.07 11.11
N GLN A 7 22.34 14.04 11.38
CA GLN A 7 23.81 14.15 11.38
C GLN A 7 24.47 13.48 10.17
N GLY A 8 23.70 12.72 9.38
CA GLY A 8 24.14 12.15 8.11
C GLY A 8 24.20 13.19 6.98
N GLY A 9 24.92 12.86 5.91
CA GLY A 9 24.94 13.66 4.67
C GLY A 9 23.64 13.55 3.87
N SER A 10 23.57 14.20 2.71
CA SER A 10 22.36 14.26 1.86
C SER A 10 21.85 12.92 1.30
N MET A 11 22.61 11.84 1.50
CA MET A 11 22.27 10.48 1.05
C MET A 11 21.70 9.61 2.18
N ASP A 12 21.62 10.14 3.42
CA ASP A 12 21.14 9.41 4.59
C ASP A 12 19.72 9.86 4.95
N VAL A 13 18.78 8.91 4.95
CA VAL A 13 17.38 9.15 5.32
C VAL A 13 17.14 8.58 6.70
N SER A 14 17.05 9.47 7.70
CA SER A 14 16.67 9.11 9.07
C SER A 14 15.19 9.41 9.30
N LEU A 15 14.41 8.37 9.59
CA LEU A 15 13.01 8.51 9.98
C LEU A 15 12.89 8.46 11.50
N VAL A 16 12.10 9.39 12.05
CA VAL A 16 11.78 9.40 13.48
C VAL A 16 10.46 8.68 13.65
N ASP A 17 10.48 7.55 14.36
CA ASP A 17 9.26 6.79 14.63
C ASP A 17 8.34 7.54 15.61
N HIS A 18 8.78 7.78 16.85
CA HIS A 18 8.00 8.57 17.79
C HIS A 18 8.83 9.24 18.88
N VAL A 19 8.31 10.35 19.42
CA VAL A 19 8.77 11.00 20.65
C VAL A 19 7.61 10.97 21.65
N ARG A 20 7.81 10.36 22.83
CA ARG A 20 6.79 10.32 23.88
C ARG A 20 7.12 11.30 25.00
N ILE A 21 6.18 12.21 25.27
CA ILE A 21 6.27 13.18 26.38
C ILE A 21 5.08 12.95 27.31
N THR A 22 5.32 12.90 28.62
CA THR A 22 4.27 12.79 29.64
C THR A 22 4.30 14.03 30.52
N TYR A 23 3.16 14.72 30.60
CA TYR A 23 3.00 15.96 31.36
C TYR A 23 1.55 16.12 31.81
N TRP A 24 1.33 16.93 32.85
CA TRP A 24 -0.01 17.30 33.29
C TRP A 24 -0.67 18.24 32.28
N ARG A 25 -1.90 17.93 31.88
CA ARG A 25 -2.67 18.76 30.94
C ARG A 25 -4.14 18.82 31.35
N THR A 26 -4.82 19.89 30.95
CA THR A 26 -6.26 20.04 31.13
C THR A 26 -7.05 19.22 30.10
N TYR A 27 -8.33 18.97 30.37
CA TYR A 27 -9.26 18.42 29.38
C TYR A 27 -9.75 19.53 28.44
N THR A 28 -8.82 20.08 27.66
CA THR A 28 -9.06 21.15 26.69
C THR A 28 -8.58 20.67 25.33
N ALA A 29 -9.46 20.66 24.34
CA ALA A 29 -9.12 20.34 22.98
C ALA A 29 -8.17 21.39 22.39
N ASP A 30 -7.26 20.90 21.54
CA ASP A 30 -6.38 21.72 20.72
C ASP A 30 -6.76 21.45 19.27
N ASP A 31 -7.02 22.52 18.52
CA ASP A 31 -7.54 22.42 17.14
C ASP A 31 -8.73 21.44 17.03
N ASP A 32 -9.74 21.62 17.91
CA ASP A 32 -10.97 20.82 17.97
C ASP A 32 -10.79 19.31 18.18
N VAL A 33 -9.61 18.85 18.64
CA VAL A 33 -9.36 17.44 18.95
C VAL A 33 -8.70 17.27 20.32
N LEU A 34 -9.09 16.22 21.04
CA LEU A 34 -8.42 15.77 22.25
C LEU A 34 -8.48 14.25 22.39
N GLN A 35 -7.31 13.60 22.33
CA GLN A 35 -7.17 12.21 22.79
C GLN A 35 -6.63 12.19 24.21
N PHE A 36 -7.38 11.67 25.19
CA PHE A 36 -7.04 11.70 26.62
C PHE A 36 -7.30 10.37 27.34
N LYS A 37 -6.65 10.19 28.49
CA LYS A 37 -6.94 9.10 29.43
C LYS A 37 -7.82 9.61 30.59
N ALA A 38 -8.73 8.78 31.06
CA ALA A 38 -9.65 9.09 32.15
C ALA A 38 -10.06 7.82 32.93
N THR A 39 -10.50 7.99 34.18
CA THR A 39 -11.01 6.86 34.99
C THR A 39 -12.49 6.62 34.66
N GLY A 40 -12.83 5.36 34.39
CA GLY A 40 -14.19 4.90 34.15
C GLY A 40 -15.15 5.24 35.28
N GLY A 41 -16.34 5.71 34.93
CA GLY A 41 -17.40 6.11 35.86
C GLY A 41 -17.36 7.57 36.31
N GLU A 42 -16.25 8.28 36.10
CA GLU A 42 -16.12 9.70 36.44
C GLU A 42 -16.94 10.60 35.50
N TRP A 43 -17.36 11.75 36.02
CA TRP A 43 -17.93 12.83 35.21
C TRP A 43 -16.85 13.83 34.86
N LEU A 44 -16.71 14.12 33.56
CA LEU A 44 -15.70 15.04 33.05
C LEU A 44 -16.33 16.06 32.11
N SER A 45 -15.83 17.29 32.17
CA SER A 45 -16.14 18.33 31.18
C SER A 45 -14.90 18.59 30.34
N ILE A 46 -15.06 18.48 29.02
CA ILE A 46 -14.00 18.65 28.04
C ILE A 46 -14.33 19.91 27.25
N GLY A 47 -13.49 20.94 27.36
CA GLY A 47 -13.68 22.25 26.71
C GLY A 47 -12.74 22.45 25.52
N GLY A 48 -12.72 23.66 24.97
CA GLY A 48 -11.79 24.05 23.90
C GLY A 48 -12.28 23.78 22.48
N PHE A 49 -13.56 23.44 22.30
CA PHE A 49 -14.14 23.23 20.97
C PHE A 49 -14.71 24.52 20.39
N SER A 50 -14.55 24.72 19.09
CA SER A 50 -15.01 25.88 18.34
C SER A 50 -16.48 25.75 17.90
N THR A 51 -16.98 24.52 17.73
CA THR A 51 -18.36 24.22 17.29
C THR A 51 -19.09 23.27 18.26
N PRO A 52 -20.44 23.27 18.28
CA PRO A 52 -21.20 22.40 19.18
C PRO A 52 -21.32 20.95 18.71
N GLY A 53 -20.87 20.63 17.49
CA GLY A 53 -20.93 19.29 16.89
C GLY A 53 -19.88 18.33 17.46
N ILE A 54 -19.84 18.18 18.79
CA ILE A 54 -18.79 17.42 19.49
C ILE A 54 -19.18 15.94 19.60
N GLN A 55 -18.28 15.06 19.17
CA GLN A 55 -18.35 13.62 19.38
C GLN A 55 -17.28 13.18 20.36
N VAL A 56 -17.59 12.17 21.19
CA VAL A 56 -16.63 11.53 22.08
C VAL A 56 -16.72 10.03 21.84
N VAL A 57 -15.59 9.42 21.52
CA VAL A 57 -15.46 7.99 21.24
C VAL A 57 -14.51 7.39 22.25
N ASP A 58 -14.91 6.27 22.84
CA ASP A 58 -14.01 5.43 23.61
C ASP A 58 -13.20 4.54 22.66
N ILE A 59 -11.89 4.81 22.61
CA ILE A 59 -10.92 4.13 21.76
C ILE A 59 -9.98 3.24 22.58
N THR A 60 -10.37 2.88 23.81
CA THR A 60 -9.57 1.97 24.66
C THR A 60 -9.37 0.61 23.99
N ASP A 61 -10.37 0.14 23.26
CA ASP A 61 -10.32 -1.05 22.41
C ASP A 61 -10.48 -0.59 20.95
N SER A 62 -9.39 -0.67 20.17
CA SER A 62 -9.35 -0.17 18.79
C SER A 62 -10.24 -0.95 17.83
N VAL A 63 -10.64 -2.19 18.18
CA VAL A 63 -11.57 -2.99 17.36
C VAL A 63 -13.03 -2.87 17.85
N ARG A 64 -13.25 -2.26 19.02
CA ARG A 64 -14.59 -2.04 19.60
C ARG A 64 -14.74 -0.63 20.14
N MET A 65 -14.72 0.33 19.23
CA MET A 65 -14.94 1.73 19.56
C MET A 65 -16.40 2.01 19.92
N LEU A 66 -16.64 2.81 20.96
CA LEU A 66 -17.98 3.12 21.44
C LEU A 66 -18.22 4.63 21.55
N ASN A 67 -19.34 5.11 21.00
CA ASN A 67 -19.76 6.49 21.16
C ASN A 67 -20.21 6.77 22.61
N VAL A 68 -19.63 7.80 23.23
CA VAL A 68 -19.96 8.25 24.58
C VAL A 68 -20.91 9.44 24.49
N ARG A 69 -22.11 9.29 25.04
CA ARG A 69 -23.10 10.37 25.06
C ARG A 69 -22.72 11.42 26.10
N GLY A 70 -22.87 12.69 25.72
CA GLY A 70 -22.65 13.84 26.60
C GLY A 70 -23.65 14.95 26.39
N LYS A 71 -23.56 15.98 27.22
CA LYS A 71 -24.30 17.24 27.05
C LYS A 71 -23.34 18.33 26.64
N VAL A 72 -23.56 18.91 25.46
CA VAL A 72 -22.81 20.06 24.96
C VAL A 72 -23.42 21.35 25.51
N LYS A 73 -22.57 22.28 25.92
CA LYS A 73 -22.97 23.63 26.35
C LYS A 73 -21.95 24.65 25.86
N PRO A 74 -22.35 25.93 25.68
CA PRO A 74 -21.40 27.02 25.52
C PRO A 74 -20.44 27.10 26.72
N ASP A 75 -19.17 27.37 26.44
CA ASP A 75 -18.10 27.53 27.42
C ASP A 75 -17.16 28.65 26.96
N GLY A 76 -17.30 29.83 27.57
CA GLY A 76 -16.61 31.04 27.11
C GLY A 76 -16.97 31.41 25.67
N SER A 77 -15.97 31.49 24.80
CA SER A 77 -16.13 31.76 23.36
C SER A 77 -16.35 30.50 22.52
N GLY A 78 -16.34 29.31 23.12
CA GLY A 78 -16.48 28.03 22.43
C GLY A 78 -17.51 27.13 23.10
N TYR A 79 -17.25 25.83 23.06
CA TYR A 79 -18.14 24.80 23.57
C TYR A 79 -17.38 23.78 24.41
N ALA A 80 -18.10 23.19 25.36
CA ALA A 80 -17.64 22.06 26.14
C ALA A 80 -18.69 20.94 26.14
N ILE A 81 -18.21 19.69 26.19
CA ILE A 81 -19.05 18.52 26.37
C ILE A 81 -18.81 17.93 27.76
N THR A 82 -19.90 17.69 28.50
CA THR A 82 -19.85 16.93 29.76
C THR A 82 -20.31 15.49 29.52
N ILE A 83 -19.45 14.53 29.83
CA ILE A 83 -19.69 13.09 29.68
C ILE A 83 -19.55 12.35 31.01
N LYS A 84 -20.16 11.17 31.09
CA LYS A 84 -19.79 10.15 32.07
C LYS A 84 -18.88 9.15 31.38
N VAL A 85 -17.66 8.98 31.85
CA VAL A 85 -16.69 8.04 31.28
C VAL A 85 -17.28 6.62 31.37
N PRO A 86 -17.33 5.87 30.27
CA PRO A 86 -17.94 4.55 30.24
C PRO A 86 -17.13 3.53 31.05
N SER A 87 -17.81 2.48 31.51
CA SER A 87 -17.19 1.31 32.17
C SER A 87 -16.33 1.67 33.40
N GLY A 88 -15.53 0.72 33.89
CA GLY A 88 -14.53 0.95 34.94
C GLY A 88 -13.10 0.89 34.39
N GLY A 89 -12.11 1.22 35.24
CA GLY A 89 -10.68 1.20 34.89
C GLY A 89 -10.23 2.43 34.10
N GLU A 90 -8.97 2.45 33.65
CA GLU A 90 -8.46 3.53 32.79
C GLU A 90 -9.03 3.38 31.37
N ARG A 91 -9.56 4.47 30.81
CA ARG A 91 -10.11 4.56 29.45
C ARG A 91 -9.31 5.56 28.63
N THR A 92 -9.11 5.26 27.35
CA THR A 92 -8.61 6.22 26.36
C THR A 92 -9.77 6.72 25.52
N LEU A 93 -10.03 8.02 25.55
CA LEU A 93 -11.12 8.68 24.85
C LEU A 93 -10.58 9.63 23.79
N LEU A 94 -11.28 9.76 22.67
CA LEU A 94 -11.05 10.75 21.63
C LEU A 94 -12.28 11.64 21.51
N ALA A 95 -12.12 12.93 21.80
CA ALA A 95 -13.15 13.94 21.62
C ALA A 95 -12.77 14.84 20.44
N PHE A 96 -13.72 15.10 19.53
CA PHE A 96 -13.48 15.87 18.32
C PHE A 96 -14.78 16.49 17.79
N THR A 97 -14.68 17.54 16.97
CA THR A 97 -15.85 18.07 16.25
C THR A 97 -16.12 17.33 14.95
N GLU A 98 -17.35 17.41 14.43
CA GLU A 98 -17.74 16.83 13.14
C GLU A 98 -16.83 17.29 11.98
N GLU A 99 -16.31 18.52 12.02
CA GLU A 99 -15.39 19.03 10.98
C GLU A 99 -14.04 18.30 10.96
N LYS A 100 -13.68 17.60 12.05
CA LYS A 100 -12.43 16.81 12.15
C LYS A 100 -12.61 15.36 11.68
N VAL A 101 -13.82 14.95 11.33
CA VAL A 101 -14.06 13.63 10.71
C VAL A 101 -13.43 13.62 9.33
N LYS A 102 -12.38 12.79 9.17
CA LYS A 102 -11.75 12.60 7.87
C LYS A 102 -12.70 11.88 6.92
N GLN A 103 -12.77 12.38 5.69
CA GLN A 103 -13.43 11.67 4.60
C GLN A 103 -12.42 10.69 3.95
N PRO A 104 -12.88 9.53 3.45
CA PRO A 104 -12.04 8.70 2.61
C PRO A 104 -11.56 9.50 1.39
N ALA A 105 -10.33 9.28 0.95
CA ALA A 105 -9.79 9.96 -0.22
C ALA A 105 -10.56 9.59 -1.50
N ALA A 106 -10.99 8.34 -1.59
CA ALA A 106 -11.84 7.81 -2.66
C ALA A 106 -12.64 6.60 -2.18
N ILE A 107 -13.69 6.27 -2.92
CA ILE A 107 -14.43 5.00 -2.79
C ILE A 107 -14.56 4.46 -4.22
N ALA A 108 -14.07 3.24 -4.43
CA ALA A 108 -14.18 2.54 -5.71
C ALA A 108 -14.97 1.24 -5.52
N ALA A 109 -15.69 0.82 -6.55
CA ALA A 109 -16.31 -0.50 -6.57
C ALA A 109 -15.25 -1.53 -6.96
N ASN A 110 -15.15 -2.62 -6.19
CA ASN A 110 -14.35 -3.77 -6.57
C ASN A 110 -15.08 -4.56 -7.68
N LEU A 111 -14.37 -4.89 -8.76
CA LEU A 111 -14.77 -5.87 -9.76
C LEU A 111 -14.18 -7.23 -9.40
N ALA A 112 -14.94 -8.02 -8.64
CA ALA A 112 -14.43 -9.27 -8.08
C ALA A 112 -13.82 -10.22 -9.13
N SER A 113 -12.59 -10.65 -8.85
CA SER A 113 -11.87 -11.71 -9.55
C SER A 113 -11.94 -13.05 -8.78
N SER A 114 -11.13 -14.03 -9.21
CA SER A 114 -11.07 -15.35 -8.57
C SER A 114 -9.67 -15.96 -8.65
N TRP A 115 -8.63 -15.12 -8.56
CA TRP A 115 -7.22 -15.54 -8.68
C TRP A 115 -6.77 -16.47 -7.54
N HIS A 116 -7.47 -16.45 -6.40
CA HIS A 116 -7.33 -17.39 -5.29
C HIS A 116 -7.77 -18.82 -5.63
N GLU A 117 -8.52 -19.05 -6.71
CA GLU A 117 -8.93 -20.39 -7.11
C GLU A 117 -7.74 -21.22 -7.63
N LEU A 118 -7.67 -22.48 -7.19
CA LEU A 118 -6.54 -23.36 -7.48
C LEU A 118 -6.60 -23.98 -8.89
N SER A 119 -7.79 -24.09 -9.48
CA SER A 119 -8.02 -24.82 -10.74
C SER A 119 -7.75 -23.99 -12.00
N GLN A 120 -6.84 -23.02 -11.94
CA GLN A 120 -6.44 -22.21 -13.09
C GLN A 120 -5.13 -22.73 -13.72
N GLY A 121 -4.62 -22.04 -14.74
CA GLY A 121 -3.46 -22.48 -15.51
C GLY A 121 -3.01 -21.45 -16.53
N ALA A 122 -1.72 -21.12 -16.52
CA ALA A 122 -1.07 -20.28 -17.52
C ALA A 122 0.44 -20.53 -17.54
N ASP A 123 1.06 -20.51 -18.72
CA ASP A 123 2.52 -20.56 -18.87
C ASP A 123 3.17 -19.21 -18.52
N VAL A 124 2.46 -18.11 -18.82
CA VAL A 124 2.89 -16.72 -18.61
C VAL A 124 1.86 -15.97 -17.77
N VAL A 125 2.32 -15.38 -16.67
CA VAL A 125 1.53 -14.47 -15.83
C VAL A 125 2.04 -13.06 -16.05
N ILE A 126 1.17 -12.17 -16.52
CA ILE A 126 1.47 -10.74 -16.66
C ILE A 126 0.70 -9.99 -15.58
N ILE A 127 1.41 -9.34 -14.66
CA ILE A 127 0.81 -8.58 -13.54
C ILE A 127 1.09 -7.09 -13.77
N GLY A 128 0.07 -6.25 -13.68
CA GLY A 128 0.22 -4.80 -13.77
C GLY A 128 -1.02 -4.07 -13.28
N HIS A 129 -0.93 -2.74 -13.16
CA HIS A 129 -2.09 -1.91 -12.84
C HIS A 129 -3.07 -1.88 -14.03
N SER A 130 -4.38 -1.86 -13.78
CA SER A 130 -5.43 -1.80 -14.82
C SER A 130 -5.18 -0.75 -15.91
N ASP A 131 -4.67 0.42 -15.54
CA ASP A 131 -4.32 1.51 -16.48
C ASP A 131 -3.30 1.09 -17.56
N LEU A 132 -2.52 0.03 -17.33
CA LEU A 132 -1.46 -0.45 -18.24
C LEU A 132 -1.83 -1.77 -18.94
N LEU A 133 -2.81 -2.53 -18.45
CA LEU A 133 -3.08 -3.89 -18.94
C LEU A 133 -3.51 -3.92 -20.40
N GLU A 134 -4.27 -2.93 -20.87
CA GLU A 134 -4.65 -2.85 -22.29
C GLU A 134 -3.44 -2.61 -23.21
N SER A 135 -2.46 -1.84 -22.75
CA SER A 135 -1.23 -1.56 -23.52
C SER A 135 -0.35 -2.80 -23.73
N VAL A 136 -0.50 -3.83 -22.89
CA VAL A 136 0.27 -5.08 -22.99
C VAL A 136 -0.50 -6.23 -23.62
N ARG A 137 -1.79 -6.04 -23.96
CA ARG A 137 -2.59 -7.03 -24.70
C ARG A 137 -1.92 -7.53 -26.00
N PRO A 138 -1.28 -6.68 -26.83
CA PRO A 138 -0.56 -7.17 -28.01
C PRO A 138 0.61 -8.12 -27.70
N LEU A 139 1.28 -7.94 -26.55
CA LEU A 139 2.34 -8.87 -26.11
C LEU A 139 1.75 -10.21 -25.68
N LYS A 140 0.62 -10.19 -24.96
CA LYS A 140 -0.14 -11.40 -24.64
C LYS A 140 -0.51 -12.17 -25.91
N GLU A 141 -1.08 -11.49 -26.91
CA GLU A 141 -1.48 -12.11 -28.18
C GLU A 141 -0.29 -12.73 -28.92
N LEU A 142 0.88 -12.08 -28.93
CA LEU A 142 2.11 -12.63 -29.52
C LEU A 142 2.53 -13.93 -28.83
N ARG A 143 2.50 -13.96 -27.48
CA ARG A 143 2.86 -15.16 -26.69
C ARG A 143 1.87 -16.30 -26.90
N GLU A 144 0.58 -15.99 -27.04
CA GLU A 144 -0.45 -16.98 -27.39
C GLU A 144 -0.26 -17.55 -28.80
N GLN A 145 0.11 -16.71 -29.78
CA GLN A 145 0.47 -17.18 -31.13
C GLN A 145 1.70 -18.10 -31.14
N GLN A 146 2.58 -17.96 -30.14
CA GLN A 146 3.73 -18.83 -29.91
C GLN A 146 3.37 -20.12 -29.13
N GLY A 147 2.08 -20.35 -28.85
CA GLY A 147 1.57 -21.58 -28.23
C GLY A 147 1.61 -21.60 -26.70
N MET A 148 1.79 -20.44 -26.06
CA MET A 148 1.73 -20.31 -24.59
C MET A 148 0.34 -19.88 -24.13
N SER A 149 -0.09 -20.38 -22.98
CA SER A 149 -1.23 -19.83 -22.24
C SER A 149 -0.79 -18.62 -21.42
N VAL A 150 -1.56 -17.52 -21.48
CA VAL A 150 -1.17 -16.23 -20.89
C VAL A 150 -2.35 -15.63 -20.13
N VAL A 151 -2.12 -15.14 -18.92
CA VAL A 151 -3.12 -14.37 -18.16
C VAL A 151 -2.63 -12.94 -17.92
N LEU A 152 -3.56 -11.99 -17.94
CA LEU A 152 -3.36 -10.62 -17.45
C LEU A 152 -4.05 -10.50 -16.10
N VAL A 153 -3.33 -10.03 -15.10
CA VAL A 153 -3.79 -9.94 -13.71
C VAL A 153 -3.65 -8.48 -13.27
N ASP A 154 -4.74 -7.87 -12.81
CA ASP A 154 -4.67 -6.56 -12.17
C ASP A 154 -4.04 -6.73 -10.78
N VAL A 155 -3.09 -5.87 -10.44
CA VAL A 155 -2.44 -5.91 -9.14
C VAL A 155 -3.42 -5.61 -7.99
N GLU A 156 -4.44 -4.78 -8.23
CA GLU A 156 -5.47 -4.48 -7.22
C GLU A 156 -6.28 -5.72 -6.84
N ASP A 157 -6.57 -6.61 -7.80
CA ASP A 157 -7.22 -7.90 -7.52
C ASP A 157 -6.38 -8.74 -6.54
N LEU A 158 -5.05 -8.71 -6.68
CA LEU A 158 -4.16 -9.45 -5.80
C LEU A 158 -4.13 -8.86 -4.40
N TYR A 159 -4.19 -7.52 -4.26
CA TYR A 159 -4.30 -6.90 -2.95
C TYR A 159 -5.61 -7.28 -2.27
N ASP A 160 -6.72 -7.24 -2.99
CA ASP A 160 -8.04 -7.60 -2.49
C ASP A 160 -8.11 -9.07 -2.03
N GLU A 161 -7.60 -10.00 -2.83
CA GLU A 161 -7.73 -11.44 -2.56
C GLU A 161 -6.67 -11.99 -1.61
N PHE A 162 -5.43 -11.46 -1.63
CA PHE A 162 -4.29 -12.01 -0.87
C PHE A 162 -3.83 -11.12 0.28
N ASN A 163 -4.31 -9.88 0.39
CA ASN A 163 -3.92 -8.97 1.47
C ASN A 163 -5.03 -8.02 1.94
N PHE A 164 -6.29 -8.44 1.84
CA PHE A 164 -7.46 -7.71 2.37
C PHE A 164 -7.58 -6.27 1.84
N GLY A 165 -7.19 -6.04 0.58
CA GLY A 165 -7.20 -4.75 -0.10
C GLY A 165 -6.03 -3.83 0.24
N ALA A 166 -5.08 -4.28 1.06
CA ALA A 166 -3.90 -3.50 1.36
C ALA A 166 -2.80 -3.73 0.31
N LYS A 167 -2.31 -2.66 -0.30
CA LYS A 167 -1.15 -2.69 -1.19
C LYS A 167 0.08 -3.27 -0.49
N SER A 168 0.62 -4.37 -1.03
CA SER A 168 1.78 -5.06 -0.48
C SER A 168 2.45 -5.96 -1.51
N PRO A 169 3.79 -5.99 -1.59
CA PRO A 169 4.50 -6.96 -2.44
C PRO A 169 4.24 -8.41 -2.01
N TRP A 170 3.85 -8.66 -0.77
CA TRP A 170 3.52 -10.01 -0.29
C TRP A 170 2.28 -10.60 -0.97
N ALA A 171 1.29 -9.78 -1.33
CA ALA A 171 0.12 -10.28 -2.07
C ALA A 171 0.52 -10.89 -3.41
N LEU A 172 1.50 -10.30 -4.11
CA LEU A 172 2.02 -10.85 -5.36
C LEU A 172 2.80 -12.13 -5.11
N LYS A 173 3.69 -12.15 -4.11
CA LYS A 173 4.50 -13.35 -3.77
C LYS A 173 3.59 -14.54 -3.38
N ASP A 174 2.58 -14.30 -2.55
CA ASP A 174 1.63 -15.34 -2.11
C ASP A 174 0.78 -15.88 -3.27
N PHE A 175 0.28 -14.98 -4.15
CA PHE A 175 -0.41 -15.36 -5.37
C PHE A 175 0.47 -16.22 -6.28
N LEU A 176 1.72 -15.78 -6.54
CA LEU A 176 2.65 -16.49 -7.41
C LEU A 176 3.06 -17.85 -6.85
N ALA A 177 3.29 -17.95 -5.54
CA ALA A 177 3.59 -19.21 -4.86
C ALA A 177 2.43 -20.21 -5.01
N GLN A 178 1.19 -19.74 -4.82
CA GLN A 178 0.00 -20.56 -5.02
C GLN A 178 -0.16 -20.99 -6.49
N ALA A 179 -0.01 -20.06 -7.43
CA ALA A 179 -0.09 -20.35 -8.85
C ALA A 179 0.98 -21.38 -9.26
N PHE A 180 2.22 -21.18 -8.84
CA PHE A 180 3.31 -22.12 -9.08
C PHE A 180 3.04 -23.50 -8.50
N GLN A 181 2.45 -23.59 -7.30
CA GLN A 181 2.22 -24.89 -6.65
C GLN A 181 1.06 -25.67 -7.27
N TYR A 182 -0.03 -25.01 -7.68
CA TYR A 182 -1.31 -25.69 -7.96
C TYR A 182 -1.83 -25.53 -9.39
N TRP A 183 -1.44 -24.48 -10.12
CA TRP A 183 -1.98 -24.27 -11.45
C TRP A 183 -1.48 -25.31 -12.44
N ASN A 184 -2.32 -25.59 -13.43
CA ASN A 184 -1.98 -26.48 -14.54
C ASN A 184 -2.50 -25.90 -15.88
N PRO A 185 -1.61 -25.44 -16.79
CA PRO A 185 -0.16 -25.51 -16.68
C PRO A 185 0.42 -24.63 -15.56
N GLN A 186 1.54 -25.10 -15.00
CA GLN A 186 2.33 -24.38 -14.01
C GLN A 186 3.01 -23.16 -14.67
N PRO A 187 2.90 -21.95 -14.09
CA PRO A 187 3.58 -20.76 -14.58
C PRO A 187 5.09 -20.93 -14.67
N ARG A 188 5.67 -20.43 -15.76
CA ARG A 188 7.13 -20.44 -16.01
C ARG A 188 7.70 -19.04 -16.15
N TYR A 189 6.86 -18.08 -16.54
CA TYR A 189 7.25 -16.72 -16.84
C TYR A 189 6.37 -15.73 -16.09
N LEU A 190 7.00 -14.76 -15.46
CA LEU A 190 6.36 -13.59 -14.86
C LEU A 190 6.80 -12.33 -15.60
N ILE A 191 5.83 -11.54 -16.06
CA ILE A 191 6.07 -10.21 -16.60
C ILE A 191 5.37 -9.19 -15.70
N LEU A 192 6.17 -8.39 -15.00
CA LEU A 192 5.70 -7.28 -14.17
C LEU A 192 5.58 -6.03 -15.05
N VAL A 193 4.45 -5.33 -15.04
CA VAL A 193 4.18 -4.16 -15.87
C VAL A 193 3.82 -2.98 -14.98
N GLY A 194 4.73 -2.01 -14.91
CA GLY A 194 4.55 -0.83 -14.07
C GLY A 194 5.83 -0.42 -13.37
N ASP A 195 5.97 0.88 -13.17
CA ASP A 195 7.05 1.46 -12.40
C ASP A 195 6.87 1.23 -10.89
N THR A 196 7.97 1.33 -10.15
CA THR A 196 8.00 1.17 -8.69
C THR A 196 8.76 2.31 -8.03
N SER A 197 8.42 2.60 -6.77
CA SER A 197 9.09 3.62 -5.98
C SER A 197 9.71 3.03 -4.72
N TYR A 198 10.92 3.47 -4.37
CA TYR A 198 11.49 3.22 -3.04
C TYR A 198 10.78 4.04 -1.94
N ASP A 199 9.96 5.01 -2.33
CA ASP A 199 9.05 5.77 -1.47
C ASP A 199 7.58 5.54 -1.88
N PRO A 200 7.04 4.31 -1.68
CA PRO A 200 5.72 3.94 -2.17
C PRO A 200 4.56 4.58 -1.40
N ARG A 201 4.86 5.29 -0.30
CA ARG A 201 3.88 6.07 0.49
C ARG A 201 4.11 7.57 0.36
N ASN A 202 5.01 7.98 -0.54
CA ASN A 202 5.31 9.36 -0.85
C ASN A 202 5.64 10.21 0.40
N TYR A 203 6.34 9.63 1.38
CA TYR A 203 6.76 10.33 2.59
C TYR A 203 7.86 11.36 2.31
N LEU A 204 8.61 11.20 1.22
CA LEU A 204 9.66 12.10 0.76
C LEU A 204 9.16 13.12 -0.27
N GLY A 205 7.90 13.02 -0.71
CA GLY A 205 7.29 13.97 -1.64
C GLY A 205 7.72 13.78 -3.10
N TYR A 206 8.23 12.60 -3.46
CA TYR A 206 8.63 12.32 -4.84
C TYR A 206 7.46 12.09 -5.79
N GLY A 207 6.26 11.79 -5.29
CA GLY A 207 5.07 11.50 -6.08
C GLY A 207 4.60 10.05 -5.93
N GLU A 208 3.41 9.78 -6.46
CA GLU A 208 2.79 8.44 -6.46
C GLU A 208 3.15 7.74 -7.79
N PHE A 209 4.34 7.15 -7.85
CA PHE A 209 4.83 6.43 -9.05
C PHE A 209 4.94 4.92 -8.85
N ASP A 210 4.48 4.41 -7.70
CA ASP A 210 4.52 2.99 -7.39
C ASP A 210 3.28 2.29 -7.94
N LEU A 211 3.21 2.07 -9.26
CA LEU A 211 2.09 1.37 -9.89
C LEU A 211 2.12 -0.13 -9.57
N LEU A 212 3.30 -0.70 -9.44
CA LEU A 212 3.51 -2.11 -9.15
C LEU A 212 4.69 -2.26 -8.19
N PRO A 213 4.48 -2.69 -6.93
CA PRO A 213 5.52 -2.68 -5.91
C PRO A 213 6.70 -3.58 -6.30
N THR A 214 7.84 -3.29 -5.68
CA THR A 214 9.01 -4.18 -5.65
C THR A 214 9.42 -4.46 -4.21
N LYS A 215 10.37 -5.35 -4.01
CA LYS A 215 10.96 -5.63 -2.70
C LYS A 215 12.38 -5.07 -2.61
N LEU A 216 12.62 -4.25 -1.59
CA LEU A 216 13.99 -3.93 -1.19
C LEU A 216 14.57 -5.10 -0.36
N VAL A 217 15.64 -5.70 -0.86
CA VAL A 217 16.42 -6.76 -0.22
C VAL A 217 17.74 -6.20 0.30
N ASP A 218 18.24 -6.79 1.39
CA ASP A 218 19.54 -6.44 1.96
C ASP A 218 20.66 -7.08 1.14
N THR A 219 21.64 -6.27 0.71
CA THR A 219 22.92 -6.77 0.16
C THR A 219 24.03 -6.53 1.19
N GLU A 220 25.25 -7.01 0.92
CA GLU A 220 26.40 -6.81 1.81
C GLU A 220 26.64 -5.35 2.24
N LYS A 221 26.23 -4.37 1.43
CA LYS A 221 26.52 -2.95 1.67
C LYS A 221 25.30 -2.05 1.70
N LEU A 222 24.26 -2.37 0.93
CA LEU A 222 23.11 -1.49 0.71
C LEU A 222 21.83 -2.31 0.51
N LYS A 223 20.67 -1.65 0.59
CA LYS A 223 19.42 -2.23 0.11
C LYS A 223 19.26 -1.97 -1.38
N THR A 224 18.76 -2.96 -2.12
CA THR A 224 18.44 -2.82 -3.55
C THR A 224 17.07 -3.43 -3.85
N ALA A 225 16.41 -2.94 -4.89
CA ALA A 225 15.20 -3.59 -5.41
C ALA A 225 15.55 -4.95 -6.02
N SER A 226 14.72 -5.95 -5.77
CA SER A 226 14.80 -7.28 -6.38
C SER A 226 13.40 -7.77 -6.74
N ASP A 227 13.19 -8.05 -8.02
CA ASP A 227 11.99 -8.72 -8.50
C ASP A 227 12.12 -10.24 -8.45
N ASP A 228 13.34 -10.79 -8.39
CA ASP A 228 13.58 -12.23 -8.19
C ASP A 228 12.96 -12.72 -6.88
N TRP A 229 12.90 -11.84 -5.86
CA TRP A 229 12.25 -12.13 -4.58
C TRP A 229 10.77 -12.54 -4.72
N PHE A 230 10.07 -12.09 -5.76
CA PHE A 230 8.66 -12.47 -5.98
C PHE A 230 8.48 -13.94 -6.35
N VAL A 231 9.54 -14.56 -6.87
CA VAL A 231 9.51 -15.91 -7.44
C VAL A 231 10.51 -16.86 -6.77
N ASP A 232 11.11 -16.43 -5.67
CA ASP A 232 11.89 -17.25 -4.73
C ASP A 232 10.94 -17.64 -3.58
N PHE A 233 10.32 -18.82 -3.68
CA PHE A 233 9.26 -19.28 -2.78
C PHE A 233 9.76 -20.07 -1.59
N ASP A 234 10.98 -20.61 -1.64
CA ASP A 234 11.60 -21.36 -0.54
C ASP A 234 12.69 -20.57 0.21
N ASP A 235 12.87 -19.29 -0.15
CA ASP A 235 13.80 -18.32 0.43
C ASP A 235 15.26 -18.80 0.36
N ASP A 236 15.65 -19.47 -0.73
CA ASP A 236 17.01 -19.94 -1.00
C ASP A 236 17.86 -19.00 -1.87
N GLU A 237 17.31 -17.83 -2.21
CA GLU A 237 17.87 -16.78 -3.08
C GLU A 237 17.90 -17.14 -4.58
N LEU A 238 17.25 -18.23 -5.00
CA LEU A 238 17.10 -18.61 -6.40
C LEU A 238 15.64 -18.42 -6.87
N PRO A 239 15.43 -17.91 -8.09
CA PRO A 239 14.09 -17.78 -8.64
C PRO A 239 13.58 -19.11 -9.23
N GLU A 240 12.37 -19.53 -8.85
CA GLU A 240 11.66 -20.69 -9.43
C GLU A 240 11.06 -20.40 -10.81
N MET A 241 10.89 -19.13 -11.15
CA MET A 241 10.30 -18.66 -12.41
C MET A 241 11.18 -17.62 -13.08
N ALA A 242 11.15 -17.55 -14.42
CA ALA A 242 11.80 -16.46 -15.12
C ALA A 242 10.98 -15.17 -14.96
N VAL A 243 11.55 -14.16 -14.29
CA VAL A 243 10.91 -12.87 -14.05
C VAL A 243 11.53 -11.77 -14.91
N GLY A 244 10.69 -10.84 -15.37
CA GLY A 244 11.13 -9.59 -15.97
C GLY A 244 10.13 -8.47 -15.72
N ARG A 245 10.61 -7.23 -15.65
CA ARG A 245 9.76 -6.04 -15.50
C ARG A 245 9.82 -5.17 -16.76
N LEU A 246 8.66 -4.71 -17.19
CA LEU A 246 8.46 -3.62 -18.15
C LEU A 246 8.14 -2.35 -17.34
N PRO A 247 9.16 -1.55 -16.97
CA PRO A 247 8.93 -0.31 -16.25
C PRO A 247 8.23 0.69 -17.17
N ALA A 248 7.07 1.17 -16.73
CA ALA A 248 6.27 2.16 -17.43
C ALA A 248 5.41 2.92 -16.42
N ALA A 249 5.42 4.24 -16.49
CA ALA A 249 4.61 5.11 -15.63
C ALA A 249 3.21 5.39 -16.21
N ASN A 250 2.99 5.06 -17.49
CA ASN A 250 1.74 5.32 -18.21
C ASN A 250 1.58 4.38 -19.42
N ALA A 251 0.37 4.40 -20.00
CA ALA A 251 -0.02 3.56 -21.13
C ALA A 251 0.84 3.80 -22.38
N GLU A 252 1.26 5.04 -22.63
CA GLU A 252 2.11 5.39 -23.78
C GLU A 252 3.49 4.73 -23.69
N GLU A 253 4.12 4.78 -22.51
CA GLU A 253 5.40 4.12 -22.24
C GLU A 253 5.29 2.60 -22.34
N ALA A 254 4.25 2.01 -21.74
CA ALA A 254 3.98 0.58 -21.83
C ALA A 254 3.82 0.13 -23.29
N THR A 255 3.03 0.88 -24.07
CA THR A 255 2.83 0.63 -25.50
C THR A 255 4.14 0.71 -26.28
N ALA A 256 4.98 1.70 -25.98
CA ALA A 256 6.28 1.88 -26.64
C ALA A 256 7.25 0.72 -26.36
N VAL A 257 7.30 0.22 -25.12
CA VAL A 257 8.13 -0.93 -24.75
C VAL A 257 7.62 -2.21 -25.42
N VAL A 258 6.31 -2.46 -25.37
CA VAL A 258 5.67 -3.62 -26.02
C VAL A 258 5.93 -3.63 -27.53
N ALA A 259 5.77 -2.47 -28.19
CA ALA A 259 6.03 -2.36 -29.62
C ALA A 259 7.49 -2.69 -29.97
N LYS A 260 8.47 -2.29 -29.13
CA LYS A 260 9.87 -2.67 -29.33
C LYS A 260 10.09 -4.18 -29.24
N ILE A 261 9.48 -4.84 -28.25
CA ILE A 261 9.58 -6.30 -28.06
C ILE A 261 9.02 -7.03 -29.29
N ILE A 262 7.79 -6.69 -29.70
CA ILE A 262 7.12 -7.32 -30.84
C ILE A 262 7.92 -7.11 -32.12
N ASN A 263 8.37 -5.88 -32.38
CA ASN A 263 9.18 -5.57 -33.55
C ASN A 263 10.52 -6.33 -33.52
N TYR A 264 11.20 -6.37 -32.38
CA TYR A 264 12.46 -7.07 -32.25
C TYR A 264 12.30 -8.56 -32.59
N GLU A 265 11.29 -9.24 -32.05
CA GLU A 265 11.05 -10.66 -32.35
C GLU A 265 10.70 -10.91 -33.82
N GLY A 266 10.04 -9.96 -34.50
CA GLY A 266 9.78 -10.03 -35.93
C GLY A 266 11.03 -9.91 -36.82
N TYR A 267 12.10 -9.26 -36.33
CA TYR A 267 13.32 -9.00 -37.08
C TYR A 267 14.58 -9.67 -36.50
N ALA A 268 14.49 -10.36 -35.36
CA ALA A 268 15.64 -10.84 -34.58
C ALA A 268 16.61 -11.70 -35.40
N SER A 269 16.09 -12.53 -36.32
CA SER A 269 16.91 -13.39 -37.18
C SER A 269 17.78 -12.64 -38.21
N LEU A 270 17.61 -11.31 -38.32
CA LEU A 270 18.33 -10.46 -39.27
C LEU A 270 19.43 -9.60 -38.61
N MET A 271 19.54 -9.60 -37.28
CA MET A 271 20.52 -8.79 -36.54
C MET A 271 21.80 -9.58 -36.24
N ASN A 272 22.95 -9.11 -36.75
CA ASN A 272 24.25 -9.77 -36.61
C ASN A 272 25.36 -8.85 -36.05
N GLU A 273 25.00 -7.69 -35.50
CA GLU A 273 25.95 -6.72 -34.95
C GLU A 273 25.79 -6.64 -33.43
N VAL A 274 26.92 -6.59 -32.73
CA VAL A 274 26.99 -6.45 -31.26
C VAL A 274 27.99 -5.36 -30.90
N LEU A 275 27.63 -4.51 -29.95
CA LEU A 275 28.54 -3.52 -29.36
C LEU A 275 29.09 -4.08 -28.05
N LEU A 276 30.40 -4.30 -28.00
CA LEU A 276 31.11 -4.65 -26.77
C LEU A 276 31.78 -3.39 -26.23
N VAL A 277 31.41 -2.97 -25.01
CA VAL A 277 32.06 -1.89 -24.28
C VAL A 277 32.76 -2.50 -23.07
N SER A 278 34.08 -2.32 -22.99
CA SER A 278 34.93 -2.79 -21.88
C SER A 278 35.21 -1.69 -20.88
#